data_AF-A0A9Q0DB57-F1
#
_entry.id   AF-A0A9Q0DB57-F1
#
_cell.length_a   1.000
_cell.length_b   1.000
_cell.length_c   1.000
_cell.angle_alpha   90.00
_cell.angle_beta   90.00
_cell.angle_gamma   90.00
#
_symmetry.space_group_name_H-M   'P 1'
#
loop_
_entity.id
_entity.type
_entity.pdbx_description
1 polymer ?
#
loop_
_entity_poly.entity_id
_entity_poly.type
_entity_poly.pdbx_seq_one_letter_code
_entity_poly.pdbx_strand_id
1 'polypeptide(L)' 'MTWQEAQEYCRQTYGDLATVNNMDDLNQLVDLVGGTGTWIGLHDFNRESMDLYPNSWRWSTQTRSQTGYMNFAS' A
#
# COMPACT_ATOMS: atom_id res chain seq x y z
N MET A 1 14.62 2.42 -7.43
CA MET A 1 13.22 2.04 -7.70
C MET A 1 12.31 2.97 -6.91
N THR A 2 11.63 3.88 -7.60
CA THR A 2 10.56 4.71 -7.03
C THR A 2 9.33 3.84 -6.79
N TRP A 3 8.36 4.36 -6.02
CA TRP A 3 7.08 3.68 -5.83
C TRP A 3 6.38 3.42 -7.18
N GLN A 4 6.40 4.42 -8.08
CA GLN A 4 5.76 4.32 -9.39
C GLN A 4 6.42 3.24 -10.26
N GLU A 5 7.75 3.18 -10.28
CA GLU A 5 8.50 2.14 -11.00
C GLU A 5 8.17 0.74 -10.47
N ALA A 6 8.10 0.56 -9.14
CA ALA A 6 7.76 -0.73 -8.53
C ALA A 6 6.33 -1.16 -8.88
N GLN A 7 5.40 -0.20 -8.85
CA GLN A 7 4.00 -0.43 -9.14
C GLN A 7 3.76 -0.78 -10.61
N GLU A 8 4.44 -0.07 -11.52
CA GLU A 8 4.41 -0.39 -12.94
C GLU A 8 4.97 -1.77 -13.22
N TYR A 9 6.12 -2.13 -12.62
CA TYR A 9 6.70 -3.46 -12.74
C TYR A 9 5.75 -4.57 -12.29
N CYS A 10 5.11 -4.40 -11.12
CA CYS A 10 4.13 -5.35 -10.61
C CYS A 10 2.91 -5.49 -11.53
N ARG A 11 2.43 -4.40 -12.14
CA ARG A 11 1.30 -4.45 -13.10
C ARG A 11 1.64 -5.08 -14.44
N GLN A 12 2.89 -4.95 -14.89
CA GLN A 12 3.34 -5.55 -16.14
C GLN A 12 3.65 -7.05 -15.98
N THR A 13 4.16 -7.46 -14.82
CA THR A 13 4.71 -8.82 -14.62
C THR A 13 3.78 -9.73 -13.81
N TYR A 14 2.99 -9.14 -12.90
CA TYR A 14 2.19 -9.87 -11.91
C TYR A 14 0.77 -9.30 -11.80
N GLY A 15 0.46 -8.57 -10.73
CA GLY A 15 -0.84 -7.94 -10.48
C GLY A 15 -0.70 -6.47 -10.08
N ASP A 16 -0.46 -6.18 -8.82
CA ASP A 16 -0.19 -4.83 -8.30
C ASP A 16 0.72 -4.97 -7.07
N LEU A 17 1.14 -3.85 -6.47
CA LEU A 17 1.77 -3.88 -5.16
C LEU A 17 0.81 -4.43 -4.10
N ALA A 18 1.38 -5.11 -3.10
CA ALA A 18 0.61 -5.76 -2.04
C ALA A 18 -0.24 -4.77 -1.23
N THR A 19 -1.47 -5.17 -0.93
CA THR A 19 -2.33 -4.53 0.07
C THR A 19 -2.22 -5.24 1.41
N VAL A 20 -2.29 -4.49 2.51
CA VAL A 20 -2.29 -5.05 3.87
C VAL A 20 -3.59 -4.67 4.56
N ASN A 21 -4.49 -5.64 4.74
CA ASN A 21 -5.80 -5.41 5.34
C ASN A 21 -5.83 -5.80 6.82
N ASN A 22 -4.87 -6.56 7.33
CA ASN A 22 -4.85 -6.97 8.72
C ASN A 22 -3.43 -7.35 9.15
N MET A 23 -3.30 -7.79 10.39
CA MET A 23 -2.02 -8.21 10.95
C MET A 23 -1.51 -9.51 10.32
N ASP A 24 -2.38 -10.41 9.86
CA ASP A 24 -1.98 -11.66 9.21
C ASP A 24 -1.34 -11.39 7.84
N ASP A 25 -1.92 -10.48 7.05
CA ASP A 25 -1.35 -9.99 5.80
C ASP A 25 0.05 -9.37 6.05
N LEU A 26 0.18 -8.58 7.12
CA LEU A 26 1.46 -7.96 7.48
C LEU A 26 2.51 -9.01 7.86
N ASN A 27 2.15 -9.98 8.70
CA ASN A 27 3.06 -11.03 9.14
C ASN A 27 3.54 -11.87 7.95
N GLN A 28 2.62 -12.29 7.08
CA GLN A 28 2.97 -13.01 5.85
C GLN A 28 3.90 -12.19 4.96
N LEU A 29 3.63 -10.89 4.80
CA LEU A 29 4.48 -10.01 4.00
C LEU A 29 5.89 -9.91 4.59
N VAL A 30 6.01 -9.70 5.90
CA VAL A 30 7.31 -9.60 6.61
C VAL A 30 8.11 -10.89 6.49
N ASP A 31 7.45 -12.04 6.63
CA ASP A 31 8.09 -13.36 6.49
C ASP A 31 8.61 -13.59 5.06
N LEU A 32 7.89 -13.10 4.04
CA LEU A 32 8.28 -13.23 2.63
C LEU A 32 9.44 -12.31 2.23
N VAL A 33 9.43 -11.06 2.69
CA VAL A 33 10.41 -10.04 2.24
C VAL A 33 11.63 -9.92 3.15
N GLY A 34 11.56 -10.49 4.36
CA GLY A 34 12.69 -10.57 5.29
C GLY A 34 13.08 -9.23 5.94
N GLY A 35 12.26 -8.18 5.87
CA GLY A 35 12.53 -6.93 6.59
C GLY A 35 11.96 -5.65 5.98
N THR A 36 12.66 -4.55 6.21
CA THR A 36 12.26 -3.18 5.83
C THR A 36 12.81 -2.79 4.44
N GLY A 37 12.20 -1.77 3.81
CA GLY A 37 12.66 -1.22 2.54
C GLY A 37 11.90 -1.71 1.30
N THR A 38 10.77 -2.37 1.47
CA THR A 38 9.90 -2.83 0.37
C THR A 38 8.74 -1.87 0.12
N TRP A 39 8.43 -1.61 -1.15
CA TRP A 39 7.24 -0.85 -1.52
C TRP A 39 5.97 -1.69 -1.36
N ILE A 40 4.94 -1.10 -0.75
CA ILE A 40 3.57 -1.63 -0.68
C ILE A 40 2.63 -0.72 -1.46
N GLY A 41 1.40 -1.18 -1.73
CA GLY A 41 0.45 -0.45 -2.57
C GLY A 41 -0.15 0.80 -1.93
N LEU A 42 0.23 1.16 -0.71
CA LEU A 42 -0.31 2.33 -0.01
C LEU A 42 0.36 3.61 -0.52
N HIS A 43 -0.43 4.56 -0.99
CA HIS A 43 0.07 5.84 -1.51
C HIS A 43 -0.86 7.01 -1.17
N ASP A 44 -0.33 8.22 -1.31
CA ASP A 44 -1.02 9.47 -0.97
C ASP A 44 -0.74 10.54 -2.03
N PHE A 45 -1.07 10.23 -3.28
CA PHE A 45 -0.84 11.14 -4.42
C PHE A 45 -1.96 12.16 -4.62
N ASN A 46 -3.11 11.97 -3.98
CA ASN A 46 -4.30 12.83 -4.14
C ASN A 46 -4.49 13.76 -2.93
N ARG A 47 -3.41 14.37 -2.45
CA ARG A 47 -3.43 15.29 -1.30
C ARG A 47 -4.22 16.58 -1.56
N GLU A 48 -4.49 16.92 -2.81
CA GLU A 48 -5.13 18.20 -3.18
C GLU A 48 -6.66 18.13 -3.23
N SER A 49 -7.29 16.95 -3.22
CA SER A 49 -8.76 16.79 -3.24
C SER A 49 -9.41 16.90 -1.84
N MET A 50 -8.85 17.74 -0.97
CA MET A 50 -8.85 17.60 0.49
C MET A 50 -9.97 18.32 1.24
N ASP A 51 -11.02 18.78 0.57
CA ASP A 51 -12.07 19.53 1.27
C ASP A 51 -13.10 18.63 2.01
N LEU A 52 -13.05 17.31 1.81
CA LEU A 52 -14.14 16.40 2.27
C LEU A 52 -13.70 15.16 3.06
N TYR A 53 -12.41 14.79 3.10
CA TYR A 53 -11.97 13.57 3.80
C TYR A 53 -10.63 13.76 4.53
N PRO A 54 -10.54 13.42 5.83
CA PRO A 54 -9.33 13.58 6.65
C PRO A 54 -8.22 12.57 6.32
N ASN A 55 -8.44 11.64 5.37
CA ASN A 55 -7.42 10.72 4.90
C ASN A 55 -7.38 10.68 3.37
N SER A 56 -6.18 10.83 2.82
CA SER A 56 -5.87 10.79 1.39
C SER A 56 -5.11 9.51 0.99
N TRP A 57 -4.73 8.68 1.96
CA TRP A 57 -4.15 7.36 1.75
C TRP A 57 -5.08 6.42 0.99
N ARG A 58 -4.59 5.80 -0.09
CA ARG A 58 -5.34 4.85 -0.93
C ARG A 58 -4.45 3.67 -1.31
N TRP A 59 -5.07 2.52 -1.54
CA TRP A 59 -4.41 1.35 -2.12
C TRP A 59 -4.39 1.47 -3.65
N SER A 60 -3.27 1.11 -4.27
CA SER A 60 -3.07 1.12 -5.73
C SER A 60 -4.04 0.19 -6.47
N THR A 61 -4.46 -0.90 -5.83
CA THR A 61 -5.41 -1.89 -6.34
C THR A 61 -6.85 -1.39 -6.43
N GLN A 62 -7.14 -0.16 -6.01
CA GLN A 62 -8.50 0.41 -5.95
C GLN A 62 -9.47 -0.35 -5.02
N THR A 63 -9.01 -1.39 -4.31
CA THR A 63 -9.79 -2.03 -3.24
C THR A 63 -9.84 -1.13 -2.02
N ARG A 64 -11.05 -0.90 -1.52
CA ARG A 64 -11.26 -0.23 -0.24
C ARG A 64 -10.73 -1.12 0.88
N SER A 65 -9.93 -0.56 1.78
CA SER A 65 -9.59 -1.23 3.04
C SER A 65 -10.88 -1.61 3.76
N GLN A 66 -11.04 -2.89 4.06
CA GLN A 66 -12.26 -3.41 4.68
C GLN A 66 -12.23 -3.31 6.22
N THR A 67 -11.06 -3.04 6.79
CA THR A 67 -10.76 -3.28 8.21
C THR A 67 -10.33 -2.02 8.97
N GLY A 68 -10.02 -0.92 8.26
CA GLY A 68 -9.46 0.28 8.89
C GLY A 68 -8.07 0.08 9.51
N TYR A 69 -7.40 -1.03 9.20
CA TYR A 69 -6.09 -1.37 9.74
C TYR A 69 -5.02 -0.35 9.31
N MET A 70 -4.17 0.04 10.27
CA MET A 70 -3.08 1.00 10.08
C MET A 70 -1.87 0.55 10.89
N ASN A 71 -0.68 0.67 10.32
CA ASN A 71 0.59 0.37 11.00
C ASN A 71 1.67 1.38 10.57
N PHE A 72 1.41 2.67 10.82
CA PHE A 72 2.36 3.74 10.52
C PHE A 72 3.47 3.80 11.58
N ALA A 73 4.70 4.05 11.15
CA ALA A 73 5.81 4.31 12.08
C ALA A 73 5.58 5.64 12.83
N SER A 74 6.04 5.69 14.09
CA SER A 74 6.00 6.85 14.98
C SER A 74 7.10 7.87 14.69
#